data_AF-A0A951LXN9-F1
#
_entry.id   AF-A0A951LXN9-F1
#
_cell.length_a   1.000
_cell.length_b   1.000
_cell.length_c   1.000
_cell.angle_alpha   90.00
_cell.angle_beta   90.00
_cell.angle_gamma   90.00
#
_symmetry.space_group_name_H-M   'P 1'
#
loop_
_entity.id
_entity.type
_entity.pdbx_description
1 polymer ?
#
loop_
_entity_poly.entity_id
_entity_poly.type
_entity_poly.pdbx_seq_one_letter_code
_entity_poly.pdbx_strand_id
1 'polypeptide(L)'
;MSSKITVLFYIFLCLEVGIMLTLLPWIPQGTLGLSDWGNNYFLVYAAHKTGMQGLQQAVSSGWVRGAVTGLGVLNLIIAFWEIGHFRQTVRALQGHDGSGVKTNASTDAARPANADHLPDHRRPSEDANAGR
;
A
#
# COMPACT_ATOMS: atom_id res chain seq x y z
N MET A 1 -9.55 2.53 -5.14
CA MET A 1 -9.04 3.12 -3.88
C MET A 1 -7.62 3.56 -4.14
N SER A 2 -7.28 4.84 -3.95
CA SER A 2 -5.96 5.38 -4.30
C SER A 2 -4.82 4.61 -3.63
N SER A 3 -4.10 3.79 -4.38
CA SER A 3 -2.97 2.93 -3.95
C SER A 3 -1.93 3.69 -3.11
N LYS A 4 -1.79 4.99 -3.39
CA LYS A 4 -0.94 5.95 -2.66
C LYS A 4 -1.35 6.17 -1.20
N ILE A 5 -2.67 6.20 -0.91
CA ILE A 5 -3.20 6.42 0.44
C ILE A 5 -2.91 5.21 1.31
N THR A 6 -3.03 4.00 0.78
CA THR A 6 -2.72 2.77 1.52
C THR A 6 -1.24 2.70 1.90
N VAL A 7 -0.33 3.07 1.00
CA VAL A 7 1.12 3.12 1.30
C VAL A 7 1.42 4.17 2.36
N LEU A 8 0.86 5.38 2.24
CA LEU A 8 1.00 6.42 3.25
C LEU A 8 0.47 5.97 4.63
N PHE A 9 -0.71 5.34 4.66
CA PHE A 9 -1.28 4.81 5.89
C PHE A 9 -0.40 3.73 6.53
N TYR A 10 0.14 2.81 5.72
CA TYR A 10 1.09 1.80 6.18
C TYR A 10 2.33 2.43 6.82
N ILE A 11 2.92 3.43 6.17
CA ILE A 11 4.09 4.17 6.70
C ILE A 11 3.75 4.84 8.03
N PHE A 12 2.59 5.50 8.14
CA PHE A 12 2.14 6.11 9.40
C PHE A 12 1.98 5.08 10.52
N LEU A 13 1.36 3.93 10.23
CA LEU A 13 1.24 2.82 11.17
C LEU A 13 2.61 2.30 11.62
N CYS A 14 3.52 2.13 10.68
CA CYS A 14 4.88 1.65 10.90
C CYS A 14 5.68 2.62 11.81
N LEU A 15 5.52 3.93 11.59
CA LEU A 15 6.10 4.97 12.43
C LEU A 15 5.48 5.00 13.82
N GLU A 16 4.15 5.00 13.93
CA GLU A 16 3.45 5.07 15.21
C GLU A 16 3.77 3.86 16.10
N VAL A 17 3.66 2.65 15.54
CA VAL A 17 3.99 1.41 16.24
C VAL A 17 5.49 1.33 16.52
N GLY A 18 6.35 1.73 15.58
CA GLY A 18 7.80 1.74 15.76
C GLY A 18 8.27 2.67 16.88
N ILE A 19 7.70 3.88 16.95
CA ILE A 19 7.95 4.84 18.03
C ILE A 19 7.43 4.28 19.36
N MET A 20 6.21 3.74 19.38
CA MET A 20 5.67 3.11 20.59
C MET A 20 6.57 1.98 21.08
N LEU A 21 6.97 1.03 20.24
CA LEU A 21 7.88 -0.06 20.61
C LEU A 21 9.24 0.45 21.11
N THR A 22 9.74 1.52 20.51
CA THR A 22 11.02 2.12 20.91
C THR A 22 10.93 2.79 22.27
N LEU A 23 9.84 3.50 22.56
CA LEU A 23 9.70 4.32 23.76
C LEU A 23 9.07 3.58 24.95
N LEU A 24 8.09 2.69 24.73
CA LEU A 24 7.37 1.99 25.81
C LEU A 24 8.29 1.32 26.85
N PRO A 25 9.40 0.67 26.48
CA PRO A 25 10.30 0.04 27.44
C PRO A 25 11.07 1.04 28.32
N TRP A 26 11.18 2.30 27.90
CA TRP A 26 12.02 3.33 28.49
C TRP A 26 11.25 4.47 29.13
N ILE A 27 9.95 4.60 28.83
CA ILE A 27 9.12 5.66 29.40
C ILE A 27 9.05 5.47 30.93
N PRO A 28 9.49 6.48 31.70
CA PRO A 28 9.37 6.42 33.14
C PRO A 28 7.89 6.45 33.55
N GLN A 29 7.61 5.82 34.68
CA GLN A 29 6.28 5.77 35.27
C GLN A 29 5.59 7.15 35.30
N GLY A 30 4.38 7.24 34.74
CA GLY A 30 3.53 8.43 34.81
C GLY A 30 3.72 9.48 33.71
N THR A 31 4.69 9.33 32.80
CA THR A 31 4.96 10.39 31.78
C THR A 31 3.83 10.58 30.75
N LEU A 32 3.02 9.54 30.50
CA LEU A 32 1.90 9.57 29.55
C LEU A 32 0.65 8.84 30.08
N GLY A 33 0.52 8.70 31.40
CA GLY A 33 -0.49 7.81 32.01
C GLY A 33 -0.23 6.32 31.78
N LEU A 34 0.93 6.00 31.18
CA LEU A 34 1.40 4.63 30.98
C LEU A 34 2.02 4.11 32.28
N SER A 35 1.57 2.93 32.68
CA SER A 35 2.11 2.18 33.83
C SER A 35 3.50 1.64 33.49
N ASP A 36 4.30 1.39 34.52
CA ASP A 36 5.65 0.82 34.37
C ASP A 36 5.58 -0.44 33.50
N TRP A 37 6.30 -0.42 32.37
CA TRP A 37 6.32 -1.48 31.34
C TRP A 37 6.43 -2.89 31.95
N GLY A 38 7.28 -3.04 32.95
CA GLY A 38 7.53 -4.32 33.62
C GLY A 38 6.59 -4.64 34.78
N ASN A 39 5.71 -3.73 35.19
CA ASN A 39 4.90 -3.87 36.39
C ASN A 39 3.44 -3.55 36.10
N ASN A 40 2.82 -4.43 35.29
CA ASN A 40 1.42 -4.32 34.89
C ASN A 40 0.58 -5.45 35.48
N TYR A 41 -0.67 -5.13 35.83
CA TYR A 41 -1.63 -6.11 36.38
C TYR A 41 -1.82 -7.33 35.45
N PHE A 42 -1.68 -7.12 34.14
CA PHE A 42 -1.75 -8.18 33.13
C PHE A 42 -0.58 -9.16 33.21
N LEU A 43 0.64 -8.66 33.49
CA LEU A 43 1.84 -9.49 33.69
C LEU A 43 1.75 -10.28 34.99
N VAL A 44 1.22 -9.69 36.06
CA VAL A 44 0.95 -10.38 37.33
C VAL A 44 -0.09 -11.48 37.14
N TYR A 45 -1.19 -11.19 36.45
CA TYR A 45 -2.23 -12.17 36.13
C TYR A 45 -1.69 -13.30 35.23
N ALA A 46 -0.91 -12.96 34.20
CA ALA A 46 -0.29 -13.94 33.31
C ALA A 46 0.75 -14.80 34.04
N ALA A 47 1.60 -14.22 34.89
CA ALA A 47 2.56 -14.94 35.72
C ALA A 47 1.86 -15.89 36.69
N HIS A 48 0.76 -15.45 37.31
CA HIS A 48 -0.04 -16.28 38.20
C HIS A 48 -0.71 -17.44 37.44
N LYS A 49 -1.23 -17.19 36.24
CA LYS A 49 -1.90 -18.20 35.41
C LYS A 49 -0.92 -19.21 34.78
N THR A 50 0.29 -18.77 34.46
CA THR A 50 1.34 -19.61 33.85
C THR A 50 2.28 -20.25 34.89
N GLY A 51 2.16 -19.87 36.18
CA GLY A 51 3.06 -20.32 37.25
C GLY A 51 4.47 -19.72 37.17
N MET A 52 4.74 -18.85 36.20
CA MET A 52 6.06 -18.33 35.88
C MET A 52 6.28 -16.97 36.54
N GLN A 53 6.66 -17.01 37.82
CA GLN A 53 6.96 -15.83 38.64
C GLN A 53 8.10 -14.97 38.04
N GLY A 54 9.01 -15.59 37.28
CA GLY A 54 10.10 -14.90 36.58
C GLY A 54 9.69 -14.18 35.29
N LEU A 55 8.45 -14.32 34.80
CA LEU A 55 8.00 -13.68 33.56
C LEU A 55 8.06 -12.15 33.66
N GLN A 56 7.68 -11.61 34.82
CA GLN A 56 7.76 -10.18 35.08
C GLN A 56 9.21 -9.67 35.03
N GLN A 57 10.12 -10.45 35.60
CA GLN A 57 11.55 -10.14 35.65
C GLN A 57 12.22 -10.31 34.28
N ALA A 58 11.76 -11.25 33.48
CA ALA A 58 12.20 -11.43 32.10
C ALA A 58 11.75 -10.25 31.23
N VAL A 59 10.49 -9.80 31.33
CA VAL A 59 9.94 -8.69 30.55
C VAL A 59 10.51 -7.33 30.99
N SER A 60 10.85 -7.18 32.28
CA SER A 60 11.56 -6.00 32.78
C SER A 60 13.06 -6.05 32.52
N SER A 61 13.61 -7.17 32.05
CA SER A 61 15.03 -7.31 31.76
C SER A 61 15.48 -6.40 30.61
N GLY A 62 16.72 -5.90 30.71
CA GLY A 62 17.32 -5.07 29.65
C GLY A 62 17.40 -5.77 28.29
N TRP A 63 17.46 -7.11 28.26
CA TRP A 63 17.42 -7.90 27.03
C TRP A 63 16.08 -7.80 26.30
N VAL A 64 14.96 -7.97 27.01
CA VAL A 64 13.63 -7.85 26.40
C VAL A 64 13.37 -6.41 25.99
N ARG A 65 13.73 -5.44 26.82
CA ARG A 65 13.63 -4.02 26.46
C ARG A 65 14.43 -3.71 25.19
N GLY A 66 15.67 -4.20 25.11
CA GLY A 66 16.52 -4.06 23.93
C GLY A 66 15.95 -4.73 22.69
N ALA A 67 15.39 -5.94 22.81
CA ALA A 67 14.74 -6.64 21.70
C ALA A 67 13.51 -5.89 21.18
N VAL A 68 12.65 -5.39 22.08
CA VAL A 68 11.44 -4.63 21.74
C VAL A 68 11.81 -3.29 21.09
N THR A 69 12.82 -2.59 21.64
CA THR A 69 13.34 -1.36 21.05
C THR A 69 13.99 -1.61 19.69
N GLY A 70 14.78 -2.68 19.54
CA GLY A 70 15.40 -3.07 18.28
C GLY A 70 14.36 -3.36 17.19
N LEU A 71 13.26 -4.03 17.56
CA LEU A 71 12.13 -4.25 16.65
C LEU A 71 11.43 -2.94 16.27
N GLY A 72 11.29 -2.00 17.21
CA GLY A 72 10.77 -0.65 16.94
C GLY A 72 11.64 0.16 15.98
N VAL A 73 12.96 0.15 16.20
CA VAL A 73 13.95 0.80 15.32
C VAL A 73 13.94 0.17 13.93
N LEU A 74 13.85 -1.16 13.82
CA LEU A 74 13.74 -1.84 12.53
C LEU A 74 12.47 -1.37 11.78
N ASN A 75 11.34 -1.24 12.48
CA ASN A 75 10.10 -0.70 11.93
C ASN A 75 10.30 0.72 11.36
N LEU A 76 10.96 1.59 12.15
CA LEU A 76 11.29 2.95 11.74
C LEU A 76 12.17 2.97 10.48
N ILE A 77 13.21 2.13 10.43
CA ILE A 77 14.11 2.02 9.27
C ILE A 77 13.33 1.63 8.01
N ILE A 78 12.43 0.64 8.10
CA ILE A 78 11.59 0.22 6.97
C ILE A 78 10.70 1.37 6.51
N ALA A 79 10.05 2.09 7.43
CA ALA A 79 9.23 3.24 7.10
C ALA A 79 10.03 4.35 6.39
N PHE A 80 11.22 4.69 6.90
CA PHE A 80 12.10 5.68 6.28
C PHE A 80 12.60 5.23 4.90
N TRP A 81 12.91 3.94 4.74
CA TRP A 81 13.29 3.36 3.45
C TRP A 81 12.16 3.50 2.42
N GLU A 82 10.94 3.17 2.83
CA GLU A 82 9.74 3.28 2.00
C GLU A 82 9.50 4.73 1.55
N ILE A 83 9.68 5.71 2.45
CA ILE A 83 9.57 7.16 2.14
C ILE A 83 10.64 7.59 1.12
N GLY A 84 11.88 7.13 1.29
CA GLY A 84 12.99 7.47 0.39
C GLY A 84 12.81 6.89 -1.03
N HIS A 85 12.32 5.65 -1.13
CA HIS A 85 12.04 4.98 -2.40
C HIS A 85 10.64 5.26 -2.98
N PHE A 86 9.80 6.02 -2.25
CA PHE A 86 8.39 6.26 -2.56
C PHE A 86 8.14 6.72 -4.00
N ARG A 87 9.04 7.51 -4.59
CA ARG A 87 8.91 8.00 -5.98
C ARG A 87 8.97 6.87 -7.01
N GLN A 88 9.71 5.80 -6.75
CA GLN A 88 9.80 4.62 -7.63
C GLN A 88 8.64 3.66 -7.38
N THR A 89 8.28 3.39 -6.12
CA THR A 89 7.13 2.54 -5.75
C THR A 89 5.83 3.10 -6.32
N VAL A 90 5.61 4.40 -6.23
CA VAL A 90 4.42 5.07 -6.78
C VAL A 90 4.43 5.11 -8.31
N ARG A 91 5.60 5.19 -8.95
CA ARG A 91 5.71 5.09 -10.42
C ARG A 91 5.42 3.67 -10.92
N ALA A 92 5.89 2.64 -10.21
CA ALA A 92 5.61 1.24 -10.55
C ALA A 92 4.11 0.90 -10.41
N LEU A 93 3.45 1.45 -9.37
CA LEU A 93 2.01 1.29 -9.18
C LEU A 93 1.17 2.08 -10.19
N GLN A 94 1.57 3.31 -10.55
CA GLN A 94 0.91 4.08 -11.62
C GLN A 94 1.07 3.43 -13.01
N GLY A 95 2.18 2.73 -13.25
CA GLY A 95 2.37 1.95 -14.47
C GLY A 95 1.40 0.77 -14.58
N HIS A 96 0.91 0.24 -13.46
CA HIS A 96 -0.08 -0.84 -13.43
C HIS A 96 -1.53 -0.30 -13.46
N ASP A 97 -1.81 0.83 -12.80
CA ASP A 97 -3.13 1.50 -12.83
C ASP A 97 -3.42 2.16 -14.20
N GLY A 98 -2.40 2.44 -15.02
CA GLY A 98 -2.54 2.94 -16.40
C GLY A 98 -2.78 1.86 -17.46
N SER A 99 -2.69 0.57 -17.09
CA SER A 99 -2.90 -0.58 -17.97
C SER A 99 -4.21 -1.33 -17.70
N GLY A 100 -5.09 -0.74 -16.88
CA GLY A 100 -6.48 -1.16 -16.78
C GLY A 100 -7.29 -0.71 -18.00
N VAL A 101 -7.47 -1.62 -18.96
CA VAL A 101 -8.55 -1.59 -19.98
C VAL A 101 -8.40 -0.48 -21.04
N LYS A 102 -7.44 -0.66 -21.95
CA LYS A 102 -7.72 -0.43 -23.38
C LYS A 102 -8.33 -1.72 -23.94
N THR A 103 -9.54 -2.04 -23.49
CA THR A 103 -10.35 -3.03 -24.21
C THR A 103 -10.70 -2.36 -25.52
N ASN A 104 -10.17 -2.91 -26.60
CA ASN A 104 -10.63 -2.66 -27.95
C ASN A 104 -12.07 -3.19 -28.04
N ALA A 105 -13.01 -2.49 -27.41
CA ALA A 105 -14.42 -2.76 -27.51
C ALA A 105 -14.90 -1.97 -28.72
N SER A 106 -14.87 -2.68 -29.85
CA SER A 106 -15.68 -2.49 -31.03
C SER A 106 -16.81 -1.50 -30.80
N THR A 107 -16.65 -0.29 -31.34
CA THR A 107 -17.77 0.62 -31.59
C THR A 107 -18.59 0.01 -32.72
N ASP A 108 -19.36 -1.03 -32.39
CA ASP A 108 -20.30 -1.65 -33.31
C ASP A 108 -21.54 -2.10 -32.52
N ALA A 109 -22.39 -1.12 -32.22
CA ALA A 109 -23.84 -1.28 -32.06
C ALA A 109 -24.44 0.09 -31.74
N ALA A 110 -25.31 0.55 -32.65
CA ALA A 110 -26.20 1.71 -32.55
C ALA A 110 -25.68 3.05 -33.10
N ARG A 111 -25.59 3.15 -34.44
CA ARG A 111 -26.02 4.36 -35.16
C ARG A 111 -27.02 3.99 -36.25
N PRO A 112 -28.32 4.29 -36.09
CA PRO A 112 -29.27 4.23 -37.20
C PRO A 112 -29.22 5.52 -38.02
N ALA A 113 -29.57 5.38 -39.30
CA ALA A 113 -29.90 6.43 -40.28
C ALA A 113 -28.78 7.42 -40.67
N ASN A 114 -28.07 7.10 -41.76
CA ASN A 114 -28.25 7.88 -42.98
C ASN A 114 -27.79 7.06 -44.19
N ALA A 115 -28.75 6.72 -45.06
CA ALA A 115 -28.46 6.30 -46.41
C ALA A 115 -27.98 7.55 -47.16
N ASP A 116 -26.68 7.65 -47.42
CA ASP A 116 -26.14 8.42 -48.54
C ASP A 116 -24.62 8.34 -48.49
N HIS A 117 -24.04 7.47 -49.31
CA HIS A 117 -22.79 7.67 -50.03
C HIS A 117 -22.46 6.39 -50.78
N LEU A 118 -23.17 6.19 -51.90
CA LEU A 118 -22.76 5.29 -52.95
C LEU A 118 -21.70 6.03 -53.78
N PRO A 119 -20.43 5.57 -53.85
CA PRO A 119 -19.47 6.14 -54.79
C PRO A 119 -19.86 5.72 -56.20
N ASP A 120 -20.31 6.70 -56.99
CA ASP A 120 -20.63 6.59 -58.40
C ASP A 120 -19.34 6.33 -59.20
N HIS A 121 -19.07 5.06 -59.52
CA HIS A 121 -17.99 4.69 -60.42
C HIS A 121 -18.42 4.88 -61.88
N ARG A 122 -18.45 6.13 -62.32
CA ARG A 122 -18.47 6.50 -63.73
C ARG A 122 -17.12 6.10 -64.36
N ARG A 123 -17.08 4.96 -65.07
CA ARG A 123 -15.96 4.65 -65.97
C ARG A 123 -16.09 5.47 -67.25
N PRO A 124 -15.08 6.27 -67.64
CA PRO A 124 -14.98 6.82 -68.97
C PRO A 124 -14.45 5.73 -69.90
N SER A 125 -15.30 5.20 -70.76
CA SER A 125 -14.90 4.46 -71.96
C SER A 125 -15.96 4.63 -73.04
N GLU A 126 -16.15 5.87 -73.48
CA GLU A 126 -16.39 6.13 -74.89
C GLU A 126 -15.01 6.18 -75.60
N ASP A 127 -15.02 5.94 -76.91
CA ASP A 127 -13.89 6.03 -77.85
C ASP A 127 -13.05 4.76 -78.06
N ALA A 128 -13.69 3.63 -78.38
CA ALA A 128 -13.06 2.59 -79.19
C ALA A 128 -14.05 1.64 -79.90
N ASN A 129 -15.10 2.13 -80.57
CA ASN A 129 -15.70 1.36 -81.67
C ASN A 129 -16.53 2.21 -82.66
N ALA A 130 -15.91 3.24 -83.22
CA ALA A 130 -16.31 3.76 -84.52
C ALA A 130 -15.34 3.19 -85.56
N GLY A 131 -15.64 2.00 -86.10
CA GLY A 131 -14.78 1.43 -87.14
C GLY A 131 -14.98 -0.05 -87.46
N ARG A 132 -16.17 -0.44 -87.92
CA ARG A 132 -16.40 -1.25 -89.14
C ARG A 132 -17.85 -1.70 -89.28
#